data_AF-A0A9E3JY32-F1
#
_entry.id   AF-A0A9E3JY32-F1
#
_cell.length_a   1.000
_cell.length_b   1.000
_cell.length_c   1.000
_cell.angle_alpha   90.00
_cell.angle_beta   90.00
_cell.angle_gamma   90.00
#
_symmetry.space_group_name_H-M   'P 1'
#
loop_
_entity.id
_entity.type
_entity.pdbx_description
1 polymer ?
#
loop_
_entity_poly.entity_id
_entity_poly.type
_entity_poly.pdbx_seq_one_letter_code
_entity_poly.pdbx_strand_id
1 'polypeptide(L)'
;MTFFSILCALLIEQLKPLRADNQIYAEIKRFAMRVEAWFNAGHVSHGRLGWFLMMAVLMLPTAVIYGVLVHYRLVFAAFAWNVLIVYLTLGFRHYSHYFTSIQFALNAGDDATARTLLAEWTKIDTVGMDATEIARIAVEKSLITTHRNVFGVFFWFLMPLGPACAVMYRVSEYLARAWNEPDHMRNEAFGQFAARAFYWIDWIPVRLTAIAFAVVGNFEDAIYAWRNFANRWTDESKGIILAAGGGAMGVRLGTPAETAPRILPVDAATVDLSAGEDDMLPGDEPSVRALQSTVGLVWRALLLWMLLLLLLSGAVLLG
;
A
#
# COMPACT_ATOMS: atom_id res chain seq x y z
N MET A 1 10.57 -22.26 5.94
CA MET A 1 11.10 -21.16 6.78
C MET A 1 10.34 -19.86 6.56
N THR A 2 10.13 -19.44 5.29
CA THR A 2 9.45 -18.19 4.90
C THR A 2 8.07 -17.98 5.52
N PHE A 3 7.15 -18.94 5.40
CA PHE A 3 5.80 -18.85 6.02
C PHE A 3 5.88 -18.64 7.54
N PHE A 4 6.66 -19.48 8.24
CA PHE A 4 6.84 -19.36 9.69
C PHE A 4 7.49 -18.02 10.09
N SER A 5 8.41 -17.50 9.27
CA SER A 5 9.02 -16.18 9.54
C SER A 5 7.99 -15.05 9.45
N ILE A 6 7.11 -15.09 8.44
CA ILE A 6 6.01 -14.12 8.30
C ILE A 6 5.01 -14.27 9.46
N LEU A 7 4.61 -15.49 9.79
CA LEU A 7 3.67 -15.75 10.88
C LEU A 7 4.22 -15.25 12.22
N CYS A 8 5.49 -15.55 12.53
CA CYS A 8 6.15 -15.05 13.73
C CYS A 8 6.25 -13.53 13.72
N ALA A 9 6.62 -12.91 12.58
CA ALA A 9 6.70 -11.46 12.48
C ALA A 9 5.33 -10.79 12.71
N LEU A 10 4.25 -11.34 12.14
CA LEU A 10 2.88 -10.87 12.38
C LEU A 10 2.46 -11.03 13.85
N LEU A 11 2.77 -12.15 14.49
CA LEU A 11 2.49 -12.36 15.92
C LEU A 11 3.26 -11.37 16.79
N ILE A 12 4.54 -11.12 16.47
CA ILE A 12 5.35 -10.12 17.18
C ILE A 12 4.77 -8.72 16.95
N GLU A 13 4.36 -8.38 15.74
CA GLU A 13 3.70 -7.10 15.44
C GLU A 13 2.36 -6.97 16.18
N GLN A 14 1.63 -8.06 16.39
CA GLN A 14 0.42 -8.07 17.21
C GLN A 14 0.68 -7.85 18.70
N LEU A 15 1.81 -8.33 19.23
CA LEU A 15 2.16 -8.17 20.64
C LEU A 15 2.85 -6.82 20.91
N LYS A 16 3.70 -6.38 19.99
CA LYS A 16 4.52 -5.17 20.12
C LYS A 16 4.59 -4.44 18.78
N PRO A 17 3.59 -3.59 18.48
CA PRO A 17 3.60 -2.82 17.25
C PRO A 17 4.84 -1.91 17.19
N LEU A 18 5.48 -1.86 16.03
CA LEU A 18 6.59 -0.94 15.79
C LEU A 18 6.07 0.49 15.95
N ARG A 19 6.59 1.18 16.96
CA ARG A 19 6.27 2.59 17.20
C ARG A 19 6.75 3.42 16.02
N ALA A 20 6.00 4.49 15.73
CA ALA A 20 6.32 5.48 14.71
C ALA A 20 7.70 6.11 14.87
N ASP A 21 8.13 6.24 16.11
CA ASP A 21 9.40 6.84 16.50
C ASP A 21 10.54 5.81 16.56
N ASN A 22 10.55 4.84 15.65
CA ASN A 22 11.64 3.89 15.60
C ASN A 22 12.87 4.58 14.98
N GLN A 23 13.97 4.59 15.74
CA GLN A 23 15.22 5.24 15.36
C GLN A 23 15.72 4.78 13.98
N ILE A 24 15.53 3.50 13.63
CA ILE A 24 15.94 2.95 12.32
C ILE A 24 15.25 3.70 11.17
N TYR A 25 13.95 3.93 11.26
CA TYR A 25 13.19 4.65 10.24
C TYR A 25 13.60 6.13 10.18
N ALA A 26 13.89 6.75 11.34
CA ALA A 26 14.38 8.12 11.40
C ALA A 26 15.78 8.28 10.77
N GLU A 27 16.66 7.30 10.97
CA GLU A 27 18.00 7.27 10.35
C GLU A 27 17.91 7.06 8.84
N ILE A 28 17.06 6.14 8.36
CA ILE A 28 16.81 5.94 6.92
C ILE A 28 16.27 7.23 6.29
N LYS A 29 15.34 7.91 6.96
CA LYS A 29 14.79 9.20 6.52
C LYS A 29 15.88 10.27 6.44
N ARG A 30 16.70 10.42 7.48
CA ARG A 30 17.85 11.34 7.48
C ARG A 30 18.87 11.01 6.40
N PHE A 31 19.08 9.73 6.13
CA PHE A 31 19.98 9.32 5.05
C PHE A 31 19.40 9.64 3.67
N ALA A 32 18.12 9.36 3.42
CA ALA A 32 17.45 9.70 2.17
C ALA A 32 17.48 11.21 1.88
N MET A 33 17.21 12.06 2.89
CA MET A 33 17.29 13.51 2.75
C MET A 33 18.72 14.00 2.49
N ARG A 34 19.74 13.35 3.07
CA ARG A 34 21.15 13.67 2.78
C ARG A 34 21.54 13.28 1.36
N VAL A 35 21.10 12.11 0.89
CA VAL A 35 21.35 11.65 -0.49
C VAL A 35 20.69 12.61 -1.47
N GLU A 36 19.46 13.03 -1.21
CA GLU A 36 18.80 14.06 -2.00
C GLU A 36 19.59 15.37 -1.98
N ALA A 37 19.97 15.89 -0.81
CA ALA A 37 20.74 17.14 -0.72
C ALA A 37 22.11 17.08 -1.41
N TRP A 38 22.78 15.93 -1.42
CA TRP A 38 24.10 15.77 -2.06
C TRP A 38 24.02 15.58 -3.57
N PHE A 39 22.97 14.95 -4.07
CA PHE A 39 22.84 14.59 -5.49
C PHE A 39 21.83 15.46 -6.26
N ASN A 40 20.95 16.22 -5.60
CA ASN A 40 19.95 17.04 -6.26
C ASN A 40 20.59 18.31 -6.86
N ALA A 41 21.25 18.14 -8.00
CA ALA A 41 21.75 19.21 -8.87
C ALA A 41 20.75 19.56 -10.00
N GLY A 42 19.48 19.17 -9.88
CA GLY A 42 18.42 19.47 -10.87
C GLY A 42 18.39 18.58 -12.12
N HIS A 43 19.22 17.53 -12.21
CA HIS A 43 19.27 16.60 -13.37
C HIS A 43 18.74 15.19 -13.05
N VAL A 44 18.03 14.59 -14.00
CA VAL A 44 17.42 13.24 -13.89
C VAL A 44 18.44 12.12 -13.63
N SER A 45 19.66 12.26 -14.15
CA SER A 45 20.74 11.27 -13.97
C SER A 45 21.16 11.09 -12.51
N HIS A 46 21.06 12.16 -11.69
CA HIS A 46 21.46 12.12 -10.30
C HIS A 46 20.41 11.44 -9.41
N GLY A 47 19.13 11.54 -9.75
CA GLY A 47 18.05 10.79 -9.09
C GLY A 47 18.21 9.27 -9.25
N ARG A 48 18.65 8.83 -10.44
CA ARG A 48 18.97 7.43 -10.70
C ARG A 48 20.12 6.94 -9.82
N LEU A 49 21.20 7.70 -9.75
CA LEU A 49 22.37 7.33 -8.94
C LEU A 49 22.02 7.28 -7.45
N GLY A 50 21.30 8.29 -6.94
CA GLY A 50 20.82 8.31 -5.55
C GLY A 50 19.94 7.11 -5.21
N TRP A 51 19.04 6.71 -6.14
CA TRP A 51 18.19 5.54 -5.95
C TRP A 51 19.01 4.25 -5.85
N PHE A 52 19.95 4.02 -6.79
CA PHE A 52 20.82 2.84 -6.74
C PHE A 52 21.73 2.83 -5.51
N LEU A 53 22.22 3.99 -5.07
CA LEU A 53 23.00 4.12 -3.85
C LEU A 53 22.18 3.71 -2.61
N MET A 54 20.95 4.23 -2.48
CA MET A 54 20.04 3.85 -1.38
C MET A 54 19.75 2.34 -1.38
N MET A 55 19.51 1.76 -2.56
CA MET A 55 19.32 0.32 -2.70
C MET A 55 20.57 -0.46 -2.31
N ALA A 56 21.74 -0.10 -2.84
CA ALA A 56 22.98 -0.77 -2.53
C ALA A 56 23.30 -0.73 -1.03
N VAL A 57 23.09 0.41 -0.37
CA VAL A 57 23.39 0.58 1.06
C VAL A 57 22.46 -0.25 1.96
N LEU A 58 21.19 -0.43 1.60
CA LEU A 58 20.21 -1.12 2.47
C LEU A 58 19.95 -2.58 2.06
N MET A 59 19.86 -2.85 0.76
CA MET A 59 19.57 -4.18 0.23
C MET A 59 20.79 -5.09 0.27
N LEU A 60 21.97 -4.60 -0.10
CA LEU A 60 23.18 -5.44 -0.24
C LEU A 60 23.65 -6.01 1.10
N PRO A 61 23.74 -5.25 2.21
CA PRO A 61 24.08 -5.83 3.50
C PRO A 61 23.05 -6.87 3.95
N THR A 62 21.77 -6.63 3.69
CA THR A 62 20.69 -7.58 4.02
C THR A 62 20.86 -8.90 3.25
N ALA A 63 21.19 -8.82 1.96
CA ALA A 63 21.44 -9.98 1.11
C ALA A 63 22.72 -10.73 1.52
N VAL A 64 23.80 -10.01 1.82
CA VAL A 64 25.08 -10.60 2.24
C VAL A 64 24.93 -11.31 3.58
N ILE A 65 24.32 -10.67 4.58
CA ILE A 65 24.08 -11.30 5.89
C ILE A 65 23.25 -12.57 5.70
N TYR A 66 22.14 -12.50 4.96
CA TYR A 66 21.31 -13.68 4.70
C TYR A 66 22.09 -14.78 3.97
N GLY A 67 22.85 -14.44 2.92
CA GLY A 67 23.67 -15.38 2.16
C GLY A 67 24.74 -16.05 3.01
N VAL A 68 25.41 -15.30 3.89
CA VAL A 68 26.38 -15.81 4.87
C VAL A 68 25.72 -16.79 5.84
N LEU A 69 24.56 -16.44 6.40
CA LEU A 69 23.84 -17.31 7.34
C LEU A 69 23.40 -18.63 6.68
N VAL A 70 22.96 -18.58 5.43
CA VAL A 70 22.60 -19.77 4.65
C VAL A 70 23.83 -20.60 4.29
N HIS A 71 24.93 -19.94 3.91
CA HIS A 71 26.20 -20.60 3.56
C HIS A 71 26.77 -21.41 4.74
N TYR A 72 26.77 -20.83 5.94
CA TYR A 72 27.21 -21.50 7.18
C TYR A 72 26.16 -22.45 7.79
N ARG A 73 25.05 -22.73 7.09
CA ARG A 73 23.96 -23.61 7.56
C ARG A 73 23.38 -23.19 8.92
N LEU A 74 23.45 -21.90 9.27
CA LEU A 74 22.93 -21.35 10.53
C LEU A 74 21.41 -21.13 10.40
N VAL A 75 20.66 -22.21 10.32
CA VAL A 75 19.22 -22.20 9.99
C VAL A 75 18.41 -21.32 10.96
N PHE A 76 18.68 -21.41 12.27
CA PHE A 76 17.98 -20.59 13.27
C PHE A 76 18.32 -19.10 13.16
N ALA A 77 19.57 -18.77 12.87
CA ALA A 77 19.98 -17.38 12.69
C ALA A 77 19.41 -16.80 11.38
N ALA A 78 19.40 -17.57 10.30
CA ALA A 78 18.75 -17.19 9.04
C ALA A 78 17.24 -16.98 9.23
N PHE A 79 16.59 -17.84 10.02
CA PHE A 79 15.19 -17.68 10.40
C PHE A 79 14.95 -16.41 11.22
N ALA A 80 15.77 -16.15 12.25
CA ALA A 80 15.68 -14.95 13.07
C ALA A 80 15.92 -13.68 12.24
N TRP A 81 16.87 -13.71 11.29
CA TRP A 81 17.11 -12.61 10.35
C TRP A 81 15.91 -12.34 9.46
N ASN A 82 15.27 -13.39 8.93
CA ASN A 82 14.04 -13.26 8.15
C ASN A 82 12.91 -12.64 8.98
N VAL A 83 12.68 -13.14 10.21
CA VAL A 83 11.68 -12.57 11.12
C VAL A 83 11.98 -11.10 11.40
N LEU A 84 13.24 -10.75 11.67
CA LEU A 84 13.67 -9.38 11.94
C LEU A 84 13.40 -8.47 10.74
N ILE A 85 13.82 -8.87 9.53
CA ILE A 85 13.64 -8.06 8.33
C ILE A 85 12.15 -7.91 8.00
N VAL A 86 11.37 -8.98 8.03
CA VAL A 86 9.92 -8.91 7.80
C VAL A 86 9.25 -8.04 8.86
N TYR A 87 9.62 -8.17 10.13
CA TYR A 87 9.12 -7.31 11.19
C TYR A 87 9.46 -5.84 10.92
N LEU A 88 10.70 -5.53 10.53
CA LEU A 88 11.13 -4.17 10.23
C LEU A 88 10.48 -3.59 8.96
N THR A 89 10.18 -4.41 7.95
CA THR A 89 9.56 -3.93 6.69
C THR A 89 8.04 -3.86 6.77
N LEU A 90 7.41 -4.69 7.63
CA LEU A 90 6.01 -4.57 7.97
C LEU A 90 5.75 -3.28 8.74
N GLY A 91 4.63 -2.64 8.42
CA GLY A 91 4.19 -1.41 9.09
C GLY A 91 2.68 -1.38 9.29
N PHE A 92 2.03 -2.53 9.38
CA PHE A 92 0.57 -2.64 9.39
C PHE A 92 -0.05 -1.99 10.62
N ARG A 93 0.47 -2.31 11.81
CA ARG A 93 -0.18 -1.88 13.06
C ARG A 93 0.09 -0.42 13.44
N HIS A 94 1.12 0.18 12.87
CA HIS A 94 1.38 1.62 13.02
C HIS A 94 0.21 2.47 12.51
N TYR A 95 -0.42 2.09 11.41
CA TYR A 95 -1.49 2.87 10.77
C TYR A 95 -2.90 2.41 11.15
N SER A 96 -3.04 1.15 11.60
CA SER A 96 -4.33 0.63 12.06
C SER A 96 -4.91 1.40 13.26
N HIS A 97 -4.08 1.97 14.14
CA HIS A 97 -4.58 2.73 15.29
C HIS A 97 -5.35 3.98 14.87
N TYR A 98 -4.83 4.76 13.93
CA TYR A 98 -5.54 5.93 13.39
C TYR A 98 -6.88 5.53 12.79
N PHE A 99 -6.88 4.47 11.97
CA PHE A 99 -8.11 3.96 11.37
C PHE A 99 -9.15 3.56 12.42
N THR A 100 -8.75 2.80 13.44
CA THR A 100 -9.63 2.37 14.53
C THR A 100 -10.11 3.56 15.38
N SER A 101 -9.25 4.53 15.68
CA SER A 101 -9.64 5.73 16.43
C SER A 101 -10.62 6.62 15.65
N ILE A 102 -10.40 6.81 14.34
CA ILE A 102 -11.33 7.53 13.45
C ILE A 102 -12.67 6.79 13.41
N GLN A 103 -12.65 5.46 13.28
CA GLN A 103 -13.85 4.65 13.29
C GLN A 103 -14.62 4.78 14.62
N PHE A 104 -13.95 4.78 15.76
CA PHE A 104 -14.61 5.00 17.06
C PHE A 104 -15.18 6.41 17.19
N ALA A 105 -14.44 7.44 16.77
CA ALA A 105 -14.90 8.82 16.80
C ALA A 105 -16.16 9.04 15.95
N LEU A 106 -16.17 8.51 14.72
CA LEU A 106 -17.35 8.59 13.84
C LEU A 106 -18.54 7.79 14.37
N ASN A 107 -18.34 6.63 15.00
CA ASN A 107 -19.42 5.89 15.65
C ASN A 107 -19.99 6.62 16.87
N ALA A 108 -19.18 7.44 17.54
CA ALA A 108 -19.61 8.28 18.66
C ALA A 108 -20.25 9.61 18.21
N GLY A 109 -20.29 9.90 16.90
CA GLY A 109 -20.75 11.18 16.35
C GLY A 109 -19.80 12.35 16.60
N ASP A 110 -18.53 12.08 16.95
CA ASP A 110 -17.50 13.10 17.18
C ASP A 110 -16.70 13.34 15.90
N ASP A 111 -17.31 14.07 14.97
CA ASP A 111 -16.69 14.43 13.70
C ASP A 111 -15.46 15.33 13.87
N ALA A 112 -15.42 16.15 14.92
CA ALA A 112 -14.30 17.05 15.19
C ALA A 112 -13.03 16.24 15.50
N THR A 113 -13.12 15.27 16.41
CA THR A 113 -12.01 14.37 16.71
C THR A 113 -11.65 13.54 15.48
N ALA A 114 -12.62 13.02 14.74
CA ALA A 114 -12.36 12.26 13.52
C ALA A 114 -11.58 13.06 12.46
N ARG A 115 -11.91 14.35 12.25
CA ARG A 115 -11.16 15.27 11.38
C ARG A 115 -9.72 15.45 11.85
N THR A 116 -9.51 15.74 13.13
CA THR A 116 -8.15 15.96 13.65
C THR A 116 -7.26 14.73 13.49
N LEU A 117 -7.79 13.53 13.77
CA LEU A 117 -7.08 12.27 13.58
C LEU A 117 -6.78 11.99 12.10
N LEU A 118 -7.73 12.29 11.21
CA LEU A 118 -7.54 12.13 9.78
C LEU A 118 -6.48 13.09 9.25
N ALA A 119 -6.53 14.38 9.62
CA ALA A 119 -5.53 15.38 9.25
C ALA A 119 -4.13 14.99 9.74
N GLU A 120 -4.02 14.45 10.95
CA GLU A 120 -2.74 13.97 11.47
C GLU A 120 -2.19 12.81 10.64
N TRP A 121 -3.06 11.88 10.22
CA TRP A 121 -2.68 10.69 9.45
C TRP A 121 -2.35 10.99 7.98
N THR A 122 -3.18 11.79 7.30
CA THR A 122 -3.05 12.07 5.85
C THR A 122 -2.17 13.27 5.56
N LYS A 123 -1.99 14.19 6.53
CA LYS A 123 -1.35 15.51 6.37
C LYS A 123 -2.05 16.41 5.36
N ILE A 124 -3.34 16.16 5.10
CA ILE A 124 -4.20 16.99 4.26
C ILE A 124 -5.06 17.87 5.17
N ASP A 125 -5.45 19.05 4.67
CA ASP A 125 -6.43 19.88 5.35
C ASP A 125 -7.82 19.22 5.32
N THR A 126 -8.37 18.92 6.49
CA THR A 126 -9.67 18.25 6.65
C THR A 126 -10.72 19.19 7.23
N VAL A 127 -10.48 20.50 7.24
CA VAL A 127 -11.44 21.49 7.75
C VAL A 127 -12.71 21.46 6.88
N GLY A 128 -13.86 21.31 7.51
CA GLY A 128 -15.17 21.31 6.84
C GLY A 128 -15.62 19.98 6.22
N MET A 129 -14.79 18.92 6.26
CA MET A 129 -15.17 17.61 5.72
C MET A 129 -16.33 16.98 6.51
N ASP A 130 -17.29 16.36 5.83
CA ASP A 130 -18.36 15.62 6.48
C ASP A 130 -17.92 14.21 6.92
N ALA A 131 -18.76 13.50 7.67
CA ALA A 131 -18.46 12.15 8.15
C ALA A 131 -18.23 11.14 7.00
N THR A 132 -18.94 11.30 5.89
CA THR A 132 -18.85 10.45 4.69
C THR A 132 -17.50 10.62 4.00
N GLU A 133 -17.03 11.84 3.84
CA GLU A 133 -15.74 12.20 3.26
C GLU A 133 -14.59 11.74 4.15
N ILE A 134 -14.72 11.91 5.47
CA ILE A 134 -13.73 11.38 6.43
C ILE A 134 -13.65 9.86 6.31
N ALA A 135 -14.79 9.17 6.28
CA ALA A 135 -14.85 7.72 6.12
C ALA A 135 -14.21 7.29 4.79
N ARG A 136 -14.55 7.95 3.68
CA ARG A 136 -13.98 7.69 2.35
C ARG A 136 -12.46 7.76 2.36
N ILE A 137 -11.89 8.88 2.79
CA ILE A 137 -10.45 9.11 2.78
C ILE A 137 -9.75 8.12 3.74
N ALA A 138 -10.35 7.82 4.89
CA ALA A 138 -9.83 6.83 5.81
C ALA A 138 -9.80 5.42 5.20
N VAL A 139 -10.86 5.01 4.49
CA VAL A 139 -10.92 3.73 3.76
C VAL A 139 -9.86 3.67 2.67
N GLU A 140 -9.80 4.69 1.80
CA GLU A 140 -8.82 4.76 0.70
C GLU A 140 -7.39 4.68 1.22
N LYS A 141 -7.09 5.48 2.25
CA LYS A 141 -5.77 5.49 2.87
C LYS A 141 -5.45 4.14 3.50
N SER A 142 -6.42 3.50 4.14
CA SER A 142 -6.25 2.18 4.76
C SER A 142 -5.94 1.09 3.73
N LEU A 143 -6.69 1.03 2.62
CA LEU A 143 -6.47 0.05 1.56
C LEU A 143 -5.08 0.20 0.92
N ILE A 144 -4.69 1.43 0.55
CA ILE A 144 -3.38 1.71 -0.03
C ILE A 144 -2.26 1.38 0.96
N THR A 145 -2.41 1.78 2.22
CA THR A 145 -1.41 1.55 3.26
C THR A 145 -1.26 0.06 3.56
N THR A 146 -2.36 -0.68 3.60
CA THR A 146 -2.36 -2.14 3.79
C THR A 146 -1.62 -2.83 2.65
N HIS A 147 -1.92 -2.47 1.40
CA HIS A 147 -1.22 -3.01 0.24
C HIS A 147 0.29 -2.79 0.33
N ARG A 148 0.72 -1.55 0.52
CA ARG A 148 2.15 -1.17 0.55
C ARG A 148 2.91 -1.70 1.76
N ASN A 149 2.25 -1.84 2.91
CA ASN A 149 2.94 -2.29 4.12
C ASN A 149 2.89 -3.80 4.33
N VAL A 150 1.92 -4.50 3.72
CA VAL A 150 1.69 -5.93 3.96
C VAL A 150 1.79 -6.74 2.68
N PHE A 151 0.84 -6.54 1.75
CA PHE A 151 0.72 -7.43 0.58
C PHE A 151 1.91 -7.30 -0.38
N GLY A 152 2.38 -6.08 -0.63
CA GLY A 152 3.59 -5.85 -1.44
C GLY A 152 4.85 -6.44 -0.80
N VAL A 153 4.98 -6.32 0.52
CA VAL A 153 6.09 -6.91 1.27
C VAL A 153 6.04 -8.43 1.22
N PHE A 154 4.85 -9.04 1.36
CA PHE A 154 4.68 -10.50 1.29
C PHE A 154 5.08 -11.04 -0.09
N PHE A 155 4.63 -10.39 -1.16
CA PHE A 155 4.99 -10.79 -2.52
C PHE A 155 6.50 -10.79 -2.74
N TRP A 156 7.17 -9.69 -2.40
CA TRP A 156 8.61 -9.56 -2.63
C TRP A 156 9.44 -10.42 -1.67
N PHE A 157 8.96 -10.68 -0.45
CA PHE A 157 9.62 -11.61 0.46
C PHE A 157 9.57 -13.06 -0.04
N LEU A 158 8.58 -13.41 -0.86
CA LEU A 158 8.46 -14.75 -1.44
C LEU A 158 9.46 -15.01 -2.58
N MET A 159 10.05 -13.96 -3.16
CA MET A 159 11.06 -14.08 -4.21
C MET A 159 12.32 -14.79 -3.70
N PRO A 160 13.12 -15.42 -4.59
CA PRO A 160 14.26 -16.25 -4.21
C PRO A 160 15.35 -15.51 -3.42
N LEU A 161 15.45 -14.19 -3.54
CA LEU A 161 16.38 -13.36 -2.75
C LEU A 161 15.84 -13.03 -1.33
N GLY A 162 14.64 -13.52 -0.99
CA GLY A 162 14.04 -13.51 0.34
C GLY A 162 13.98 -12.13 1.01
N PRO A 163 14.66 -11.92 2.16
CA PRO A 163 14.57 -10.69 2.94
C PRO A 163 15.09 -9.46 2.20
N ALA A 164 16.05 -9.62 1.29
CA ALA A 164 16.60 -8.50 0.52
C ALA A 164 15.55 -7.86 -0.40
N CYS A 165 14.68 -8.68 -1.00
CA CYS A 165 13.59 -8.19 -1.84
C CYS A 165 12.53 -7.42 -1.05
N ALA A 166 12.23 -7.84 0.19
CA ALA A 166 11.32 -7.11 1.07
C ALA A 166 11.87 -5.71 1.40
N VAL A 167 13.18 -5.60 1.66
CA VAL A 167 13.85 -4.30 1.86
C VAL A 167 13.81 -3.46 0.59
N MET A 168 14.11 -4.05 -0.57
CA MET A 168 14.05 -3.35 -1.85
C MET A 168 12.67 -2.73 -2.10
N TYR A 169 11.59 -3.49 -1.88
CA TYR A 169 10.23 -2.99 -2.01
C TYR A 169 9.97 -1.81 -1.07
N ARG A 170 10.33 -1.96 0.21
CA ARG A 170 10.07 -0.95 1.24
C ARG A 170 10.85 0.35 1.02
N VAL A 171 12.11 0.24 0.63
CA VAL A 171 12.95 1.40 0.31
C VAL A 171 12.46 2.08 -0.97
N SER A 172 12.00 1.31 -1.96
CA SER A 172 11.48 1.87 -3.22
C SER A 172 10.22 2.69 -2.98
N GLU A 173 9.28 2.15 -2.20
CA GLU A 173 8.06 2.85 -1.81
C GLU A 173 8.37 4.12 -1.03
N TYR A 174 9.30 4.03 -0.08
CA TYR A 174 9.71 5.18 0.72
C TYR A 174 10.36 6.28 -0.11
N LEU A 175 11.29 5.96 -1.01
CA LEU A 175 11.93 6.93 -1.90
C LEU A 175 10.93 7.57 -2.86
N ALA A 176 10.05 6.77 -3.46
CA ALA A 176 9.03 7.26 -4.37
C ALA A 176 8.10 8.27 -3.69
N ARG A 177 7.80 8.09 -2.41
CA ARG A 177 7.04 9.05 -1.62
C ARG A 177 7.87 10.24 -1.16
N ALA A 178 9.02 10.00 -0.54
CA ALA A 178 9.82 11.03 0.12
C ALA A 178 10.38 12.07 -0.85
N TRP A 179 10.75 11.67 -2.07
CA TRP A 179 11.31 12.58 -3.08
C TRP A 179 10.27 13.22 -4.01
N ASN A 180 8.98 12.91 -3.83
CA ASN A 180 7.89 13.50 -4.64
C ASN A 180 6.81 14.18 -3.78
N GLU A 181 7.01 14.26 -2.46
CA GLU A 181 6.07 14.87 -1.53
C GLU A 181 6.82 15.87 -0.65
N PRO A 182 6.47 17.17 -0.63
CA PRO A 182 5.15 17.74 -0.99
C PRO A 182 4.95 18.04 -2.48
N ASP A 183 3.71 18.38 -2.88
CA ASP A 183 3.28 18.57 -4.28
C ASP A 183 4.15 19.52 -5.14
N HIS A 184 4.91 20.45 -4.53
CA HIS A 184 5.84 21.32 -5.26
C HIS A 184 7.11 20.60 -5.75
N MET A 185 7.49 19.49 -5.11
CA MET A 185 8.56 18.58 -5.54
C MET A 185 8.04 17.52 -6.53
N ARG A 186 6.71 17.36 -6.63
CA ARG A 186 6.05 16.42 -7.55
C ARG A 186 6.30 16.90 -8.98
N ASN A 187 7.24 16.24 -9.65
CA ASN A 187 7.80 16.52 -11.00
C ASN A 187 9.26 16.99 -11.02
N GLU A 188 9.95 17.08 -9.88
CA GLU A 188 11.40 17.24 -9.92
C GLU A 188 12.06 16.07 -10.65
N ALA A 189 13.03 16.40 -11.50
CA ALA A 189 13.82 15.44 -12.28
C ALA A 189 14.41 14.31 -11.41
N PHE A 190 14.69 14.61 -10.14
CA PHE A 190 15.26 13.69 -9.16
C PHE A 190 14.25 12.60 -8.71
N GLY A 191 13.03 12.99 -8.34
CA GLY A 191 11.99 12.10 -7.81
C GLY A 191 11.28 11.24 -8.87
N GLN A 192 11.29 11.66 -10.14
CA GLN A 192 10.64 10.95 -11.25
C GLN A 192 11.17 9.51 -11.44
N PHE A 193 12.48 9.31 -11.31
CA PHE A 193 13.05 7.96 -11.45
C PHE A 193 12.57 7.02 -10.33
N ALA A 194 12.53 7.50 -9.09
CA ALA A 194 12.06 6.72 -7.96
C ALA A 194 10.58 6.33 -8.10
N ALA A 195 9.73 7.27 -8.52
CA ALA A 195 8.32 6.99 -8.81
C ALA A 195 8.16 5.94 -9.92
N ARG A 196 8.91 6.07 -11.02
CA ARG A 196 8.87 5.13 -12.14
C ARG A 196 9.39 3.74 -11.76
N ALA A 197 10.48 3.67 -10.99
CA ALA A 197 11.03 2.41 -10.49
C ALA A 197 10.03 1.70 -9.57
N PHE A 198 9.42 2.44 -8.63
CA PHE A 198 8.40 1.90 -7.75
C PHE A 198 7.18 1.40 -8.52
N TYR A 199 6.71 2.14 -9.53
CA TYR A 199 5.60 1.69 -10.39
C TYR A 199 5.85 0.30 -11.00
N TRP A 200 7.05 0.05 -11.53
CA TRP A 200 7.39 -1.25 -12.11
C TRP A 200 7.54 -2.36 -11.06
N ILE A 201 8.11 -2.03 -9.89
CA ILE A 201 8.26 -2.96 -8.77
C ILE A 201 6.88 -3.36 -8.19
N ASP A 202 5.93 -2.43 -8.17
CA ASP A 202 4.59 -2.61 -7.59
C ASP A 202 3.56 -3.14 -8.59
N TRP A 203 3.91 -3.19 -9.89
CA TRP A 203 2.98 -3.55 -10.97
C TRP A 203 2.31 -4.92 -10.78
N ILE A 204 3.07 -5.95 -10.35
CA ILE A 204 2.56 -7.30 -10.07
C ILE A 204 1.84 -7.34 -8.70
N PRO A 205 2.45 -6.90 -7.58
CA PRO A 205 1.80 -6.92 -6.27
C PRO A 205 0.41 -6.26 -6.25
N VAL A 206 0.26 -5.11 -6.91
CA VAL A 206 -1.00 -4.36 -6.95
C VAL A 206 -2.13 -5.18 -7.54
N ARG A 207 -1.87 -5.82 -8.69
CA ARG A 207 -2.87 -6.64 -9.39
C ARG A 207 -3.22 -7.88 -8.60
N LEU A 208 -2.23 -8.51 -7.98
CA LEU A 208 -2.47 -9.66 -7.10
C LEU A 208 -3.29 -9.27 -5.86
N THR A 209 -3.11 -8.06 -5.35
CA THR A 209 -3.92 -7.52 -4.25
C THR A 209 -5.35 -7.23 -4.69
N ALA A 210 -5.55 -6.66 -5.87
CA ALA A 210 -6.88 -6.45 -6.43
C ALA A 210 -7.63 -7.78 -6.65
N ILE A 211 -6.95 -8.80 -7.17
CA ILE A 211 -7.50 -10.16 -7.28
C ILE A 211 -7.85 -10.71 -5.90
N ALA A 212 -6.97 -10.57 -4.90
CA ALA A 212 -7.24 -11.02 -3.55
C ALA A 212 -8.49 -10.34 -2.95
N PHE A 213 -8.68 -9.04 -3.18
CA PHE A 213 -9.91 -8.35 -2.76
C PHE A 213 -11.14 -8.86 -3.50
N ALA A 214 -11.06 -9.08 -4.81
CA ALA A 214 -12.16 -9.63 -5.61
C ALA A 214 -12.58 -11.02 -5.13
N VAL A 215 -11.62 -11.92 -4.85
CA VAL A 215 -11.90 -13.31 -4.40
C VAL A 215 -12.57 -13.35 -3.02
N VAL A 216 -12.30 -12.35 -2.19
CA VAL A 216 -12.68 -12.34 -0.78
C VAL A 216 -13.93 -11.48 -0.48
N GLY A 217 -14.26 -10.55 -1.38
CA GLY A 217 -15.46 -9.72 -1.34
C GLY A 217 -16.43 -10.06 -2.46
N ASN A 218 -17.08 -9.04 -3.03
CA ASN A 218 -17.88 -9.21 -4.24
C ASN A 218 -16.98 -9.26 -5.49
N PHE A 219 -16.79 -10.46 -6.03
CA PHE A 219 -15.91 -10.70 -7.19
C PHE A 219 -16.35 -9.94 -8.45
N GLU A 220 -17.65 -9.92 -8.71
CA GLU A 220 -18.21 -9.33 -9.93
C GLU A 220 -18.01 -7.80 -9.93
N ASP A 221 -18.46 -7.14 -8.87
CA ASP A 221 -18.33 -5.69 -8.70
C ASP A 221 -16.87 -5.25 -8.65
N ALA A 222 -16.00 -6.02 -7.98
CA ALA A 222 -14.57 -5.70 -7.87
C ALA A 222 -13.87 -5.72 -9.24
N ILE A 223 -14.13 -6.75 -10.07
CA ILE A 223 -13.53 -6.86 -11.40
C ILE A 223 -14.13 -5.84 -12.36
N TYR A 224 -15.45 -5.63 -12.31
CA TYR A 224 -16.11 -4.61 -13.11
C TYR A 224 -15.53 -3.22 -12.79
N ALA A 225 -15.45 -2.88 -11.49
CA ALA A 225 -14.89 -1.62 -11.03
C ALA A 225 -13.43 -1.45 -11.47
N TRP A 226 -12.59 -2.47 -11.29
CA TRP A 226 -11.19 -2.42 -11.73
C TRP A 226 -11.09 -2.18 -13.24
N ARG A 227 -11.79 -2.98 -14.06
CA ARG A 227 -11.63 -2.93 -15.53
C ARG A 227 -12.11 -1.60 -16.12
N ASN A 228 -13.18 -1.02 -15.59
CA ASN A 228 -13.82 0.14 -16.18
C ASN A 228 -13.36 1.47 -15.55
N PHE A 229 -12.97 1.47 -14.27
CA PHE A 229 -12.76 2.72 -13.51
C PHE A 229 -11.33 2.93 -13.04
N ALA A 230 -10.46 1.92 -12.98
CA ALA A 230 -9.10 2.08 -12.42
C ALA A 230 -8.25 3.15 -13.13
N ASN A 231 -8.48 3.39 -14.43
CA ASN A 231 -7.77 4.39 -15.22
C ASN A 231 -8.20 5.84 -14.94
N ARG A 232 -9.19 6.07 -14.06
CA ARG A 232 -9.65 7.42 -13.69
C ARG A 232 -8.73 8.10 -12.68
N TRP A 233 -7.98 7.33 -11.91
CA TRP A 233 -7.00 7.85 -10.97
C TRP A 233 -5.72 8.31 -11.68
N THR A 234 -5.09 9.36 -11.14
CA THR A 234 -3.79 9.84 -11.64
C THR A 234 -2.67 8.80 -11.51
N ASP A 235 -2.76 7.94 -10.51
CA ASP A 235 -1.85 6.82 -10.26
C ASP A 235 -2.62 5.52 -10.50
N GLU A 236 -2.31 4.82 -11.60
CA GLU A 236 -2.94 3.56 -11.99
C GLU A 236 -2.89 2.53 -10.87
N SER A 237 -1.77 2.45 -10.12
CA SER A 237 -1.62 1.47 -9.04
C SER A 237 -2.62 1.72 -7.91
N LYS A 238 -2.86 2.98 -7.56
CA LYS A 238 -3.89 3.34 -6.57
C LYS A 238 -5.28 3.07 -7.12
N GLY A 239 -5.54 3.44 -8.38
CA GLY A 239 -6.84 3.22 -9.02
C GLY A 239 -7.24 1.75 -9.04
N ILE A 240 -6.31 0.84 -9.32
CA ILE A 240 -6.56 -0.61 -9.29
C ILE A 240 -6.98 -1.08 -7.89
N ILE A 241 -6.26 -0.65 -6.84
CA ILE A 241 -6.55 -1.04 -5.45
C ILE A 241 -7.90 -0.46 -4.99
N LEU A 242 -8.13 0.82 -5.26
CA LEU A 242 -9.33 1.52 -4.80
C LEU A 242 -10.58 1.08 -5.56
N ALA A 243 -10.50 0.88 -6.88
CA ALA A 243 -11.62 0.38 -7.66
C ALA A 243 -11.96 -1.07 -7.27
N ALA A 244 -10.97 -1.95 -7.20
CA ALA A 244 -11.21 -3.35 -6.80
C ALA A 244 -11.66 -3.46 -5.33
N GLY A 245 -11.07 -2.69 -4.41
CA GLY A 245 -11.43 -2.69 -2.99
C GLY A 245 -12.82 -2.09 -2.75
N GLY A 246 -13.14 -0.98 -3.42
CA GLY A 246 -14.46 -0.35 -3.40
C GLY A 246 -15.54 -1.29 -3.93
N GLY A 247 -15.33 -1.87 -5.12
CA GLY A 247 -16.25 -2.86 -5.69
C GLY A 247 -16.41 -4.11 -4.80
N ALA A 248 -15.32 -4.63 -4.23
CA ALA A 248 -15.37 -5.79 -3.33
C ALA A 248 -16.21 -5.52 -2.06
N MET A 249 -16.29 -4.27 -1.61
CA MET A 249 -17.08 -3.85 -0.44
C MET A 249 -18.45 -3.29 -0.82
N GLY A 250 -18.71 -3.02 -2.09
CA GLY A 250 -19.90 -2.29 -2.56
C GLY A 250 -19.90 -0.82 -2.16
N VAL A 251 -18.73 -0.14 -2.17
CA VAL A 251 -18.59 1.26 -1.76
C VAL A 251 -17.89 2.08 -2.83
N ARG A 252 -18.41 3.28 -3.12
CA ARG A 252 -17.80 4.25 -4.04
C ARG A 252 -16.63 4.96 -3.38
N LEU A 253 -15.43 4.68 -3.87
CA LEU A 253 -14.19 5.35 -3.48
C LEU A 253 -13.70 6.26 -4.63
N GLY A 254 -12.99 7.33 -4.31
CA GLY A 254 -12.50 8.33 -5.24
C GLY A 254 -12.99 9.75 -4.93
N THR A 255 -12.27 10.72 -5.46
CA THR A 255 -12.70 12.12 -5.46
C THR A 255 -13.92 12.33 -6.36
N PRO A 256 -14.70 13.41 -6.18
CA PRO A 256 -15.83 13.71 -7.07
C PRO A 256 -15.45 13.72 -8.55
N ALA A 257 -14.22 14.10 -8.90
CA ALA A 257 -13.72 14.07 -10.28
C ALA A 257 -13.46 12.64 -10.80
N GLU A 258 -13.03 11.72 -9.94
CA GLU A 258 -12.79 10.31 -10.27
C GLU A 258 -14.11 9.51 -10.30
N THR A 259 -15.08 9.91 -9.47
CA THR A 259 -16.40 9.29 -9.38
C THR A 259 -17.40 9.84 -10.40
N ALA A 260 -17.17 11.04 -10.95
CA ALA A 260 -18.06 11.67 -11.92
C ALA A 260 -18.23 10.80 -13.19
N PRO A 261 -19.43 10.77 -13.79
CA PRO A 261 -19.62 10.18 -15.10
C PRO A 261 -18.74 10.92 -16.13
N ARG A 262 -18.06 10.18 -16.99
CA ARG A 262 -17.29 10.73 -18.09
C ARG A 262 -18.28 11.33 -19.07
N ILE A 263 -18.37 12.66 -19.09
CA ILE A 263 -19.10 13.39 -20.12
C ILE A 263 -18.32 13.20 -21.43
N LEU A 264 -18.63 12.15 -22.17
CA LEU A 264 -18.25 12.04 -23.57
C LEU A 264 -18.98 13.15 -24.34
N PRO A 265 -18.36 13.85 -25.30
CA PRO A 265 -19.09 14.70 -26.22
C PRO A 265 -20.04 13.80 -27.01
N VAL A 266 -21.30 13.76 -26.59
CA VAL A 266 -22.34 12.96 -27.24
C VAL A 266 -22.73 13.67 -28.52
N ASP A 267 -22.47 13.04 -29.67
CA ASP A 267 -23.18 13.36 -30.91
C ASP A 267 -24.68 13.13 -30.68
N ALA A 268 -25.50 14.11 -31.00
CA ALA A 268 -26.93 14.20 -30.64
C ALA A 268 -27.85 13.11 -31.24
N ALA A 269 -27.30 12.04 -31.83
CA ALA A 269 -28.03 10.99 -32.53
C ALA A 269 -28.22 9.67 -31.75
N THR A 270 -27.52 9.47 -30.64
CA THR A 270 -27.62 8.22 -29.84
C THR A 270 -27.90 8.53 -28.37
N VAL A 271 -29.12 8.96 -28.07
CA VAL A 271 -29.61 9.04 -26.69
C VAL A 271 -30.17 7.66 -26.32
N ASP A 272 -29.28 6.77 -25.88
CA ASP A 272 -29.70 5.60 -25.12
C ASP A 272 -29.69 6.00 -23.63
N LEU A 273 -30.88 6.03 -23.02
CA LEU A 273 -31.11 6.53 -21.66
C LEU A 273 -30.47 5.66 -20.56
N SER A 274 -29.85 4.54 -20.94
CA SER A 274 -29.11 3.59 -20.10
C SER A 274 -27.63 3.97 -19.90
N ALA A 275 -27.06 4.83 -20.75
CA ALA A 275 -25.62 5.15 -20.72
C ALA A 275 -25.17 5.99 -19.50
N GLY A 276 -26.12 6.55 -18.73
CA GLY A 276 -25.82 7.38 -17.56
C GLY A 276 -25.54 6.58 -16.27
N GLU A 277 -26.05 5.35 -16.16
CA GLU A 277 -25.85 4.50 -14.97
C GLU A 277 -24.58 3.64 -15.07
N ASP A 278 -24.22 3.21 -16.29
CA ASP A 278 -23.03 2.38 -16.55
C ASP A 278 -21.69 3.11 -16.35
N ASP A 279 -21.70 4.44 -16.23
CA ASP A 279 -20.49 5.26 -16.12
C ASP A 279 -20.27 5.84 -14.71
N MET A 280 -21.07 5.43 -13.73
CA MET A 280 -20.82 5.69 -12.31
C MET A 280 -20.13 4.50 -11.65
N LEU A 281 -19.17 4.77 -10.75
CA LEU A 281 -18.57 3.72 -9.94
C LEU A 281 -19.67 2.95 -9.16
N PRO A 282 -19.64 1.62 -9.13
CA PRO A 282 -20.63 0.83 -8.40
C PRO A 282 -20.49 0.99 -6.87
N GLY A 283 -21.57 0.75 -6.15
CA GLY A 283 -21.63 0.77 -4.68
C GLY A 283 -22.35 1.97 -4.08
N ASP A 284 -22.46 1.96 -2.75
CA ASP A 284 -23.06 3.04 -1.95
C ASP A 284 -22.04 4.12 -1.57
N GLU A 285 -22.52 5.26 -1.09
CA GLU A 285 -21.65 6.26 -0.48
C GLU A 285 -20.93 5.71 0.77
N PRO A 286 -19.66 6.08 0.99
CA PRO A 286 -18.85 5.56 2.08
C PRO A 286 -19.38 6.01 3.44
N SER A 287 -20.13 5.12 4.10
CA SER A 287 -20.63 5.33 5.45
C SER A 287 -19.67 4.78 6.51
N VAL A 288 -19.96 5.01 7.80
CA VAL A 288 -19.20 4.41 8.92
C VAL A 288 -19.17 2.88 8.83
N ARG A 289 -20.18 2.25 8.21
CA ARG A 289 -20.21 0.81 7.92
C ARG A 289 -19.11 0.39 6.93
N ALA A 290 -18.70 1.26 6.00
CA ALA A 290 -17.60 1.00 5.08
C ALA A 290 -16.27 0.80 5.82
N LEU A 291 -16.06 1.50 6.95
CA LEU A 291 -14.86 1.31 7.78
C LEU A 291 -14.81 -0.11 8.37
N GLN A 292 -15.94 -0.62 8.86
CA GLN A 292 -16.05 -2.00 9.35
C GLN A 292 -15.84 -3.03 8.23
N SER A 293 -16.47 -2.79 7.07
CA SER A 293 -16.30 -3.63 5.87
C SER A 293 -14.84 -3.71 5.44
N THR A 294 -14.12 -2.59 5.49
CA THR A 294 -12.69 -2.49 5.15
C THR A 294 -11.84 -3.38 6.05
N VAL A 295 -12.06 -3.35 7.37
CA VAL A 295 -11.32 -4.22 8.31
C VAL A 295 -11.59 -5.68 7.99
N GLY A 296 -12.85 -6.04 7.73
CA GLY A 296 -13.23 -7.40 7.35
C GLY A 296 -12.56 -7.86 6.05
N LEU A 297 -12.59 -7.03 5.01
CA LEU A 297 -11.95 -7.30 3.72
C LEU A 297 -10.44 -7.51 3.89
N VAL A 298 -9.76 -6.60 4.59
CA VAL A 298 -8.31 -6.67 4.83
C VAL A 298 -7.94 -7.95 5.58
N TRP A 299 -8.69 -8.30 6.63
CA TRP A 299 -8.43 -9.53 7.40
C TRP A 299 -8.60 -10.78 6.56
N ARG A 300 -9.69 -10.88 5.81
CA ARG A 300 -9.94 -12.05 4.96
C ARG A 300 -8.93 -12.14 3.81
N ALA A 301 -8.51 -11.01 3.23
CA ALA A 301 -7.44 -10.97 2.23
C ALA A 301 -6.09 -11.39 2.83
N LEU A 302 -5.78 -10.97 4.06
CA LEU A 302 -4.59 -11.41 4.80
C LEU A 302 -4.62 -12.91 5.07
N LEU A 303 -5.77 -13.48 5.45
CA LEU A 303 -5.92 -14.92 5.61
C LEU A 303 -5.74 -15.68 4.29
N LEU A 304 -6.28 -15.17 3.18
CA LEU A 304 -6.06 -15.74 1.85
C LEU A 304 -4.57 -15.73 1.47
N TRP A 305 -3.88 -14.62 1.70
CA TRP A 305 -2.43 -14.53 1.49
C TRP A 305 -1.65 -15.51 2.38
N MET A 306 -2.03 -15.65 3.64
CA MET A 306 -1.40 -16.60 4.55
C MET A 306 -1.64 -18.05 4.12
N LEU A 307 -2.84 -18.37 3.64
CA LEU A 307 -3.15 -19.68 3.07
C LEU A 307 -2.32 -19.95 1.82
N LEU A 308 -2.20 -18.98 0.92
CA LEU A 308 -1.39 -19.11 -0.29
C LEU A 308 0.09 -19.31 0.05
N LEU A 309 0.62 -18.58 1.02
CA LEU A 309 1.99 -18.75 1.51
C LEU A 309 2.21 -20.10 2.17
N LEU A 310 1.21 -20.62 2.90
CA LEU A 310 1.25 -21.95 3.49
C LEU A 310 1.30 -23.02 2.39
N LEU A 311 0.41 -22.93 1.39
CA LEU A 311 0.36 -23.86 0.25
C LEU A 311 1.65 -23.84 -0.56
N LEU A 312 2.19 -22.66 -0.86
CA LEU A 312 3.42 -22.53 -1.65
C LEU A 312 4.65 -23.00 -0.86
N SER A 313 4.71 -22.71 0.43
CA SER A 313 5.76 -23.27 1.32
C SER A 313 5.64 -24.79 1.44
N GLY A 314 4.43 -25.33 1.47
CA GLY A 314 4.17 -26.76 1.46
C GLY A 314 4.58 -27.42 0.14
N ALA A 315 4.26 -26.79 -1.00
CA ALA A 315 4.64 -27.28 -2.31
C ALA A 315 6.17 -27.37 -2.46
N VAL A 316 6.91 -26.33 -2.08
CA VAL A 316 8.39 -26.33 -2.09
C VAL A 316 9.00 -27.37 -1.14
N LEU A 317 8.28 -27.72 -0.06
CA LEU A 317 8.71 -28.79 0.84
C LEU A 317 8.44 -30.19 0.26
N LEU A 318 7.47 -30.31 -0.64
CA LEU A 318 7.01 -31.56 -1.25
C LEU A 318 7.62 -31.80 -2.65
N GLY A 319 8.15 -30.78 -3.34
CA GLY A 319 8.78 -30.88 -4.67
C GLY A 319 8.81 -29.56 -5.42
#